data_AF-A0A7Y5KJW6-F1
#
_entry.id   AF-A0A7Y5KJW6-F1
#
_cell.length_a   1.000
_cell.length_b   1.000
_cell.length_c   1.000
_cell.angle_alpha   90.00
_cell.angle_beta   90.00
_cell.angle_gamma   90.00
#
_symmetry.space_group_name_H-M   'P 1'
#
loop_
_entity.id
_entity.type
_entity.pdbx_description
1 polymer ?
#
loop_
_entity_poly.entity_id
_entity_poly.type
_entity_poly.pdbx_seq_one_letter_code
_entity_poly.pdbx_strand_id
1 'polypeptide(L)' 'ATAVTAPAAREWGGSSACVADPDGFRWDFVHNPSFRVDADGTVHLGES' A
#
# COMPACT_ATOMS: atom_id res chain seq x y z
N ALA A 1 7.31 12.41 -9.98
CA ALA A 1 6.46 11.97 -8.87
C ALA A 1 6.93 12.65 -7.59
N THR A 2 6.02 12.93 -6.66
CA THR A 2 6.25 13.73 -5.45
C THR A 2 5.72 12.97 -4.24
N ALA A 3 6.52 12.84 -3.19
CA ALA A 3 6.07 12.22 -1.95
C ALA A 3 4.94 13.07 -1.31
N VAL A 4 3.80 12.44 -1.01
CA VAL A 4 2.65 13.05 -0.33
C VAL A 4 2.69 12.72 1.16
N THR A 5 2.96 11.46 1.50
CA THR A 5 3.24 11.03 2.87
C THR A 5 4.47 10.15 2.89
N ALA A 6 5.32 10.33 3.90
CA ALA A 6 6.44 9.44 4.13
C ALA A 6 5.94 8.05 4.59
N PRO A 7 6.68 6.96 4.33
CA PRO A 7 6.37 5.65 4.86
C PRO A 7 6.24 5.69 6.38
N ALA A 8 5.11 5.21 6.89
CA ALA A 8 4.84 5.15 8.32
C ALA A 8 4.22 3.81 8.68
N ALA A 9 4.61 3.28 9.85
CA ALA A 9 3.95 2.15 10.46
C ALA A 9 2.49 2.50 10.80
N ARG A 10 1.62 1.50 10.75
CA ARG A 10 0.18 1.62 10.96
C ARG A 10 -0.27 0.70 12.07
N GLU A 11 -1.38 1.07 12.71
CA GLU A 11 -1.93 0.35 13.87
C GLU A 11 -2.33 -1.09 13.55
N TRP A 12 -2.64 -1.37 12.29
CA TRP A 12 -2.93 -2.72 11.79
C TRP A 12 -1.68 -3.58 11.52
N GLY A 13 -0.48 -3.11 11.86
CA GLY A 13 0.73 -3.94 11.92
C GLY A 13 1.63 -3.95 10.68
N GLY A 14 1.36 -3.12 9.67
CA GLY A 14 2.32 -2.88 8.58
C GLY A 14 2.52 -1.40 8.30
N SER A 15 2.74 -1.04 7.03
CA SER A 15 3.19 0.32 6.69
C SER A 15 2.49 0.87 5.46
N SER A 16 2.33 2.18 5.39
CA SER A 16 1.92 2.83 4.14
C SER A 16 2.58 4.19 3.88
N ALA A 17 2.67 4.53 2.60
CA ALA A 17 3.14 5.80 2.06
C ALA A 17 2.26 6.22 0.88
N CYS A 18 2.26 7.51 0.54
CA CYS A 18 1.51 8.04 -0.59
C CYS A 18 2.43 8.88 -1.47
N VAL A 19 2.31 8.72 -2.79
CA VAL A 19 3.08 9.46 -3.80
C VAL A 19 2.11 9.97 -4.87
N ALA A 20 2.30 11.21 -5.31
CA ALA A 20 1.61 11.75 -6.48
C ALA A 20 2.50 11.58 -7.72
N ASP A 21 1.96 11.06 -8.82
CA ASP A 21 2.67 11.05 -10.10
C ASP A 21 2.71 12.45 -10.75
N PRO A 22 3.44 12.65 -11.88
CA PRO A 22 3.52 13.96 -12.54
C PRO A 22 2.17 14.52 -13.04
N ASP A 23 1.20 13.66 -13.31
CA ASP A 23 -0.14 14.03 -13.78
C ASP A 23 -1.08 14.39 -12.60
N GLY A 24 -0.61 14.15 -11.37
CA GLY A 24 -1.29 14.52 -10.13
C GLY A 24 -2.12 13.40 -9.50
N PHE A 25 -2.10 12.18 -10.05
CA PHE A 25 -2.79 11.05 -9.43
C PHE A 25 -2.02 10.56 -8.21
N ARG A 26 -2.75 10.27 -7.14
CA ARG A 26 -2.18 9.75 -5.89
C ARG A 26 -2.22 8.24 -5.87
N TRP A 27 -1.11 7.66 -5.45
CA TRP A 27 -0.92 6.23 -5.31
C TRP A 27 -0.50 5.92 -3.88
N ASP A 28 -1.23 5.01 -3.25
CA ASP A 28 -0.89 4.46 -1.94
C ASP A 28 -0.04 3.19 -2.10
N PHE A 29 1.09 3.19 -1.42
CA PHE A 29 1.96 2.04 -1.29
C PHE A 29 1.71 1.44 0.08
N VAL A 30 1.13 0.25 0.11
CA VAL A 30 0.69 -0.41 1.35
C VAL A 30 1.35 -1.77 1.45
N HIS A 31 2.13 -1.98 2.51
CA HIS A 31 2.56 -3.32 2.92
C HIS A 31 1.68 -3.76 4.08
N ASN A 32 0.65 -4.56 3.76
CA ASN A 32 -0.30 -5.08 4.74
C ASN A 32 -0.11 -6.58 4.99
N PRO A 33 0.34 -7.00 6.18
CA PRO A 33 0.52 -8.41 6.52
C PRO A 33 -0.76 -9.25 6.45
N SER A 34 -1.95 -8.64 6.53
CA SER A 34 -3.22 -9.38 6.37
C SER A 34 -3.59 -9.63 4.91
N PHE A 35 -2.86 -9.04 3.94
CA PHE A 35 -3.10 -9.32 2.53
C PHE A 35 -2.28 -10.53 2.09
N ARG A 36 -2.93 -11.41 1.33
CA ARG A 36 -2.27 -12.55 0.70
C ARG A 36 -2.27 -12.35 -0.81
N VAL A 37 -1.15 -12.65 -1.44
CA VAL A 37 -1.03 -12.64 -2.90
C VAL A 37 -0.75 -14.06 -3.36
N ASP A 38 -1.63 -14.59 -4.20
CA ASP A 38 -1.44 -15.90 -4.83
C ASP A 38 -0.34 -15.85 -5.89
N ALA A 39 0.15 -17.03 -6.29
CA ALA A 39 1.22 -17.14 -7.29
C ALA A 39 0.83 -16.57 -8.67
N ASP A 40 -0.47 -16.45 -8.96
CA ASP A 40 -1.01 -15.84 -10.17
C ASP A 40 -1.17 -14.31 -10.07
N GLY A 41 -0.86 -13.73 -8.91
CA GLY A 41 -1.01 -12.31 -8.63
C GLY A 41 -2.38 -11.92 -8.05
N THR A 42 -3.29 -12.86 -7.80
CA THR A 42 -4.57 -12.57 -7.15
C THR A 42 -4.35 -12.08 -5.72
N VAL A 43 -4.89 -10.90 -5.40
CA VAL A 43 -4.80 -10.29 -4.06
C VAL A 43 -6.06 -10.58 -3.26
N HIS A 44 -5.87 -11.14 -2.07
CA HIS A 44 -6.91 -11.35 -1.06
C HIS A 44 -6.76 -10.28 0.02
N LEU A 45 -7.84 -9.54 0.26
CA LEU A 45 -7.87 -8.44 1.21
C LEU A 45 -8.48 -8.91 2.54
N GLY A 46 -7.68 -8.88 3.62
CA GLY A 46 -8.12 -9.26 4.96
C GLY A 46 -7.93 -10.74 5.29
N GLU A 47 -8.30 -11.14 6.50
CA GLU A 47 -8.29 -12.54 6.91
C GLU A 47 -9.45 -13.30 6.24
N SER A 48 -9.14 -14.47 5.70
CA SER A 48 -10.11 -15.39 5.08
C SER A 48 -10.92 -16.17 6.11
#